data_AF-A0A7W6L7Y4-F1
#
_entry.id   AF-A0A7W6L7Y4-F1
#
_cell.length_a   1.000
_cell.length_b   1.000
_cell.length_c   1.000
_cell.angle_alpha   90.00
_cell.angle_beta   90.00
_cell.angle_gamma   90.00
#
_symmetry.space_group_name_H-M   'P 1'
#
loop_
_entity.id
_entity.type
_entity.pdbx_description
1 polymer ?
#
loop_
_entity_poly.entity_id
_entity_poly.type
_entity_poly.pdbx_seq_one_letter_code
_entity_poly.pdbx_strand_id
1 'polypeptide(L)'
;MAPWINSRWAWPHCPKKTRKEVFLEEMNQIVPWAALVALLAPFARGAHQALGGRPPFPIETMLRIHCLQLWWNLSDPAMEEELHERPLYRRFAGLDGAARIPDETTILP
;
A
#
# COMPACT_ATOMS: atom_id res chain seq x y z
N MET A 1 50.11 -17.59 -22.12
CA MET A 1 49.51 -18.36 -21.00
C MET A 1 48.71 -17.34 -20.19
N ALA A 2 47.38 -17.37 -20.26
CA ALA A 2 46.52 -16.24 -19.90
C ALA A 2 45.77 -16.50 -18.57
N PRO A 3 45.88 -15.65 -17.52
CA PRO A 3 45.17 -15.85 -16.27
C PRO A 3 43.95 -14.91 -16.19
N TRP A 4 42.89 -15.19 -16.96
CA TRP A 4 41.61 -14.45 -16.91
C TRP A 4 40.50 -15.26 -16.21
N ILE A 5 40.86 -16.20 -15.33
CA ILE A 5 39.90 -17.02 -14.60
C ILE A 5 39.54 -16.31 -13.29
N ASN A 6 38.38 -15.63 -13.28
CA ASN A 6 37.25 -15.92 -12.37
C ASN A 6 36.38 -14.68 -12.08
N SER A 7 35.55 -14.28 -13.04
CA SER A 7 34.42 -13.37 -12.80
C SER A 7 33.24 -13.74 -13.70
N ARG A 8 33.00 -15.04 -13.83
CA ARG A 8 31.85 -15.61 -14.51
C ARG A 8 30.82 -15.98 -13.43
N TRP A 9 29.66 -15.33 -13.49
CA TRP A 9 28.46 -15.58 -12.66
C TRP A 9 28.35 -14.82 -11.32
N ALA A 10 28.34 -13.48 -11.37
CA ALA A 10 27.48 -12.71 -10.47
C ALA A 10 26.21 -12.34 -11.24
N TRP A 11 25.30 -13.30 -11.43
CA TRP A 11 23.95 -12.93 -11.82
C TRP A 11 23.32 -12.29 -10.58
N PRO A 12 22.93 -11.00 -10.58
CA PRO A 12 21.97 -10.56 -9.60
C PRO A 12 20.74 -11.43 -9.86
N HIS A 13 20.45 -12.36 -8.96
CA HIS A 13 19.17 -13.06 -8.94
C HIS A 13 18.12 -12.03 -8.56
N CYS A 14 17.80 -11.11 -9.48
CA CYS A 14 16.65 -10.23 -9.34
C CYS A 14 15.44 -11.13 -9.56
N PRO A 15 14.68 -11.46 -8.49
CA PRO A 15 13.48 -12.25 -8.64
C PRO A 15 12.55 -11.53 -9.62
N LYS A 16 11.93 -12.29 -10.54
CA LYS A 16 10.96 -11.73 -11.48
C LYS A 16 9.83 -11.10 -10.66
N LYS A 17 9.57 -9.81 -10.85
CA LYS A 17 8.45 -9.14 -10.20
C LYS A 17 7.14 -9.83 -10.58
N THR A 18 6.27 -10.01 -9.60
CA THR A 18 4.94 -10.55 -9.83
C THR A 18 4.11 -9.55 -10.63
N ARG A 19 3.10 -10.03 -11.35
CA ARG A 19 2.17 -9.16 -12.10
C ARG A 19 1.47 -8.14 -11.18
N LYS A 20 1.19 -8.52 -9.92
CA LYS A 20 0.59 -7.62 -8.93
C LYS A 20 1.55 -6.51 -8.51
N GLU A 21 2.83 -6.81 -8.30
CA GLU A 21 3.85 -5.81 -7.99
C GLU A 21 3.98 -4.79 -9.11
N VAL A 22 4.08 -5.25 -10.36
CA VAL A 22 4.17 -4.35 -11.52
C VAL A 22 2.94 -3.44 -11.60
N PHE A 23 1.74 -4.00 -11.46
CA PHE A 23 0.49 -3.22 -11.49
C PHE A 23 0.45 -2.15 -10.40
N LEU A 24 0.83 -2.49 -9.16
CA LEU A 24 0.84 -1.53 -8.05
C LEU A 24 1.89 -0.44 -8.24
N GLU A 25 3.05 -0.76 -8.80
CA GLU A 25 4.07 0.22 -9.15
C GLU A 25 3.58 1.20 -10.22
N GLU A 26 2.92 0.69 -11.27
CA GLU A 26 2.30 1.50 -12.32
C GLU A 26 1.21 2.42 -11.74
N MET A 27 0.30 1.87 -10.92
CA MET A 27 -0.74 2.66 -10.28
C MET A 27 -0.18 3.71 -9.33
N ASN A 28 0.94 3.43 -8.67
CA ASN A 28 1.61 4.42 -7.82
C ASN A 28 2.11 5.63 -8.62
N GLN A 29 2.43 5.46 -9.91
CA GLN A 29 2.89 6.52 -10.80
C GLN A 29 1.74 7.22 -11.54
N ILE A 30 0.72 6.46 -11.95
CA ILE A 30 -0.37 6.96 -12.80
C ILE A 30 -1.42 7.72 -11.97
N VAL A 31 -1.69 7.27 -10.74
CA VAL A 31 -2.70 7.91 -9.89
C VAL A 31 -2.13 9.19 -9.27
N PRO A 32 -2.79 10.35 -9.42
CA PRO A 32 -2.31 11.61 -8.88
C PRO A 32 -2.63 11.73 -7.38
N TRP A 33 -1.96 10.94 -6.53
CA TRP A 33 -2.24 10.80 -5.10
C TRP A 33 -2.30 12.14 -4.37
N ALA A 34 -1.31 13.01 -4.57
CA ALA A 34 -1.27 14.31 -3.90
C ALA A 34 -2.47 15.19 -4.22
N ALA A 35 -2.94 15.17 -5.48
CA ALA A 35 -4.12 15.94 -5.89
C ALA A 35 -5.39 15.36 -5.28
N LEU A 36 -5.54 14.02 -5.26
CA LEU A 36 -6.68 13.35 -4.64
C LEU A 36 -6.73 13.59 -3.14
N VAL A 37 -5.59 13.51 -2.45
CA VAL A 37 -5.49 13.80 -1.02
C VAL A 37 -5.86 15.27 -0.75
N ALA A 38 -5.40 16.21 -1.57
CA ALA A 38 -5.77 17.62 -1.43
C ALA A 38 -7.28 17.86 -1.60
N LEU A 39 -7.93 17.12 -2.51
CA LEU A 39 -9.38 17.18 -2.70
C LEU A 39 -10.16 16.57 -1.52
N LEU A 40 -9.62 15.53 -0.89
CA LEU A 40 -10.26 14.83 0.23
C LEU A 40 -9.98 15.47 1.60
N ALA A 41 -8.87 16.19 1.74
CA ALA A 41 -8.45 16.84 2.98
C ALA A 41 -9.53 17.71 3.66
N PRO A 42 -10.36 18.50 2.93
CA PRO A 42 -11.44 19.27 3.54
C PRO A 42 -12.51 18.41 4.21
N PHE A 43 -12.83 17.24 3.63
CA PHE A 43 -13.88 16.34 4.11
C PHE A 43 -13.41 15.46 5.27
N ALA A 44 -12.11 15.14 5.31
CA ALA A 44 -11.53 14.35 6.39
C ALA A 44 -11.64 15.03 7.76
N ARG A 45 -11.73 16.37 7.84
CA ARG A 45 -11.78 17.07 9.13
C ARG A 45 -13.02 16.75 9.99
N GLY A 46 -14.12 16.27 9.39
CA GLY A 46 -15.34 15.92 10.11
C GLY A 46 -15.40 14.50 10.67
N ALA A 47 -14.80 13.51 9.97
CA ALA A 47 -14.84 12.10 10.38
C ALA A 47 -13.84 11.75 11.49
N HIS A 48 -12.79 12.56 11.64
CA HIS A 48 -11.63 12.29 12.49
C HIS A 48 -11.68 12.95 13.88
N GLN A 49 -12.77 13.65 14.21
CA GLN A 49 -12.97 14.38 15.47
C GLN A 49 -13.96 13.69 16.42
N ALA A 50 -14.04 12.36 16.39
CA ALA A 50 -14.67 11.62 17.47
C ALA A 50 -13.78 11.66 18.73
N LEU A 51 -14.00 12.70 19.55
CA LEU A 51 -13.91 12.71 21.02
C LEU A 51 -12.95 11.66 21.63
N GLY A 52 -11.65 11.99 21.69
CA GLY A 52 -10.70 11.29 22.58
C GLY A 52 -10.20 9.90 22.14
N GLY A 53 -10.43 9.50 20.89
CA GLY A 53 -10.03 8.19 20.36
C GLY A 53 -8.58 8.08 19.83
N ARG A 54 -8.25 6.86 19.38
CA ARG A 54 -6.98 6.51 18.72
C ARG A 54 -6.74 7.44 17.52
N PRO A 55 -5.51 7.95 17.30
CA PRO A 55 -5.26 8.84 16.16
C PRO A 55 -5.57 8.09 14.86
N PRO A 56 -6.32 8.72 13.93
CA PRO A 56 -6.74 8.09 12.70
C PRO A 56 -5.57 7.88 11.74
N PHE A 57 -5.79 7.01 10.75
CA PHE A 57 -4.80 6.78 9.71
C PHE A 57 -4.69 7.98 8.76
N PRO A 58 -3.53 8.19 8.11
CA PRO A 58 -3.38 9.20 7.08
C PRO A 58 -4.41 9.01 5.96
N ILE A 59 -4.94 10.13 5.44
CA ILE A 59 -5.93 10.12 4.35
C ILE A 59 -5.40 9.35 3.13
N GLU A 60 -4.13 9.54 2.80
CA GLU A 60 -3.51 8.84 1.67
C GLU A 60 -3.47 7.32 1.87
N THR A 61 -3.20 6.85 3.09
CA THR A 61 -3.23 5.43 3.43
C THR A 61 -4.62 4.84 3.21
N MET A 62 -5.65 5.51 3.72
CA MET A 62 -7.04 5.04 3.55
C MET A 62 -7.46 5.06 2.07
N LEU A 63 -7.11 6.12 1.34
CA LEU A 63 -7.37 6.21 -0.09
C LEU A 63 -6.72 5.05 -0.86
N ARG A 64 -5.46 4.73 -0.56
CA ARG A 64 -4.75 3.62 -1.19
C ARG A 64 -5.42 2.28 -0.88
N ILE A 65 -5.87 2.07 0.36
CA ILE A 65 -6.61 0.86 0.75
C ILE A 65 -7.92 0.74 -0.04
N HIS A 66 -8.69 1.83 -0.17
CA HIS A 66 -9.90 1.83 -0.99
C HIS A 66 -9.62 1.55 -2.47
N CYS A 67 -8.52 2.06 -3.02
CA CYS A 67 -8.11 1.69 -4.38
C CYS A 67 -7.83 0.17 -4.49
N LEU A 68 -7.15 -0.44 -3.52
CA LEU A 68 -6.93 -1.89 -3.49
C LEU A 68 -8.28 -2.65 -3.45
N GLN A 69 -9.23 -2.19 -2.64
CA GLN A 69 -10.58 -2.76 -2.59
C GLN A 69 -11.28 -2.69 -3.94
N LEU A 70 -11.23 -1.54 -4.62
CA LEU A 70 -11.85 -1.35 -5.93
C LEU A 70 -11.18 -2.19 -7.03
N TRP A 71 -9.85 -2.30 -7.03
CA TRP A 71 -9.13 -3.04 -8.07
C TRP A 71 -9.27 -4.56 -7.95
N TRP A 72 -9.41 -5.08 -6.74
CA TRP A 72 -9.56 -6.52 -6.48
C TRP A 72 -10.96 -6.94 -6.04
N ASN A 73 -11.91 -6.00 -6.01
CA ASN A 73 -13.29 -6.22 -5.55
C ASN A 73 -13.34 -6.84 -4.14
N LEU A 74 -12.55 -6.30 -3.22
CA LEU A 74 -12.45 -6.77 -1.84
C LEU A 74 -13.42 -5.99 -0.94
N SER A 75 -14.12 -6.70 -0.06
CA SER A 75 -14.84 -6.12 1.07
C SER A 75 -13.87 -5.63 2.16
N ASP A 76 -14.35 -4.91 3.17
CA ASP A 76 -13.50 -4.50 4.31
C ASP A 76 -12.88 -5.68 5.07
N PRO A 77 -13.63 -6.76 5.41
CA PRO A 77 -13.04 -7.92 6.07
C PRO A 77 -11.98 -8.61 5.20
N ALA A 78 -12.23 -8.72 3.89
CA ALA A 78 -11.28 -9.32 2.96
C ALA A 78 -10.02 -8.44 2.78
N MET A 79 -10.17 -7.13 2.85
CA MET A 79 -9.06 -6.19 2.76
C MET A 79 -8.19 -6.22 4.01
N GLU A 80 -8.79 -6.31 5.20
CA GLU A 80 -8.06 -6.55 6.46
C GLU A 80 -7.20 -7.80 6.35
N GLU A 81 -7.81 -8.95 6.00
CA GLU A 81 -7.10 -10.23 5.83
C GLU A 81 -5.93 -10.10 4.85
N GLU A 82 -6.17 -9.47 3.70
CA GLU A 82 -5.16 -9.25 2.66
C GLU A 82 -4.02 -8.31 3.12
N LEU A 83 -4.30 -7.29 3.95
CA LEU A 83 -3.25 -6.47 4.57
C LEU A 83 -2.39 -7.29 5.54
N HIS A 84 -2.99 -8.21 6.30
CA HIS A 84 -2.25 -9.10 7.19
C HIS A 84 -1.36 -10.08 6.39
N GLU A 85 -1.93 -10.75 5.39
CA GLU A 85 -1.24 -11.80 4.64
C GLU A 85 -0.18 -11.28 3.67
N ARG A 86 -0.41 -10.12 3.04
CA ARG A 86 0.40 -9.65 1.91
C ARG A 86 1.20 -8.39 2.24
N PRO A 87 2.51 -8.51 2.54
CA PRO A 87 3.39 -7.36 2.74
C PRO A 87 3.42 -6.39 1.55
N LEU A 88 3.08 -6.87 0.35
CA LEU A 88 2.99 -6.04 -0.84
C LEU A 88 1.93 -4.93 -0.70
N TYR A 89 0.74 -5.27 -0.18
CA TYR A 89 -0.36 -4.31 -0.04
C TYR A 89 -0.07 -3.32 1.09
N ARG A 90 0.55 -3.79 2.18
CA ARG A 90 1.05 -2.90 3.24
C ARG A 90 2.05 -1.88 2.71
N ARG A 91 3.03 -2.33 1.93
CA ARG A 91 4.00 -1.44 1.27
C ARG A 91 3.34 -0.42 0.36
N PHE A 92 2.37 -0.87 -0.45
CA PHE A 92 1.63 0.02 -1.33
C PHE A 92 0.81 1.08 -0.57
N ALA A 93 0.20 0.72 0.55
CA ALA A 93 -0.60 1.61 1.40
C ALA A 93 0.23 2.52 2.33
N GLY A 94 1.57 2.40 2.31
CA GLY A 94 2.45 3.14 3.22
C GLY A 94 2.41 2.62 4.66
N LEU A 95 1.99 1.37 4.86
CA LEU A 95 1.94 0.68 6.16
C LEU A 95 3.17 -0.21 6.40
N ASP A 96 4.24 -0.04 5.64
CA ASP A 96 5.46 -0.83 5.84
C ASP A 96 6.11 -0.46 7.18
N GLY A 97 6.31 -1.45 8.05
CA GLY A 97 6.77 -1.21 9.42
C GLY A 97 5.78 -0.47 10.32
N ALA A 98 4.53 -0.27 9.90
CA ALA A 98 3.52 0.36 10.75
C ALA A 98 3.21 -0.53 11.96
N ALA A 99 3.18 0.08 13.14
CA ALA A 99 2.81 -0.61 14.39
C ALA A 99 1.32 -1.02 14.42
N ARG A 100 0.53 -0.55 13.46
CA ARG A 100 -0.91 -0.77 13.39
C ARG A 100 -1.36 -0.96 11.95
N ILE A 101 -2.19 -1.98 11.73
CA ILE A 101 -2.92 -2.24 10.48
C ILE A 101 -4.39 -1.86 10.72
N PRO A 102 -5.05 -1.18 9.76
CA PRO A 102 -6.50 -0.93 9.84
C PRO A 102 -7.28 -2.24 9.82
N ASP A 103 -8.19 -2.40 10.78
CA ASP A 103 -9.21 -3.45 10.80
C ASP A 103 -10.46 -3.03 10.01
N GLU A 104 -11.38 -3.96 9.75
CA GLU A 104 -12.61 -3.77 8.98
C GLU A 104 -13.42 -2.55 9.44
N THR A 105 -13.49 -2.31 10.77
CA THR A 105 -14.26 -1.20 11.35
C THR A 105 -13.55 0.15 11.24
N THR A 106 -12.26 0.13 10.89
CA THR A 106 -11.45 1.32 10.60
C THR A 106 -11.39 1.62 9.10
N ILE A 107 -11.49 0.60 8.24
CA ILE A 107 -11.51 0.75 6.77
C ILE A 107 -12.75 1.52 6.31
N LEU A 108 -13.85 1.47 7.07
CA LEU A 108 -15.10 2.17 6.75
C LEU A 108 -15.73 2.82 8.00
N PRO A 109 -15.90 4.16 7.99
CA PRO A 109 -17.03 4.82 8.66
C PRO A 109 -18.07 5.35 7.67
#